data_AF-A0A7S1N5N2-F1
#
_entry.id   AF-A0A7S1N5N2-F1
#
_cell.length_a   1.000
_cell.length_b   1.000
_cell.length_c   1.000
_cell.angle_alpha   90.00
_cell.angle_beta   90.00
_cell.angle_gamma   90.00
#
_symmetry.space_group_name_H-M   'P 1'
#
loop_
_entity.id
_entity.type
_entity.pdbx_description
1 polymer ?
#
loop_
_entity_poly.entity_id
_entity_poly.type
_entity_poly.pdbx_seq_one_letter_code
_entity_poly.pdbx_strand_id
1 'polypeptide(L)'
;RVQPYEKLTQELRALEAYAPQKPRRAKGGATAAPKADLQEYPCSRARGVYFTKRPVLTSTDCSWIIETCEAHALTRGGWHTSRHYTTPTTDIPVYEVPEVCSWLHAMCADTCFPLIEAAYGPLGVRAKDIRILDAFVVRYNAKLQTGLPVHEDGS
;
A
#
# COMPACT_ATOMS: atom_id res chain seq x y z
N ARG A 1 24.77 19.34 -29.38
CA ARG A 1 23.44 18.69 -29.18
C ARG A 1 23.67 17.40 -28.38
N VAL A 2 23.82 17.53 -27.06
CA VAL A 2 24.10 16.44 -26.10
C VAL A 2 23.36 16.81 -24.82
N GLN A 3 22.06 16.54 -24.70
CA GLN A 3 21.25 16.97 -23.53
C GLN A 3 19.97 16.11 -23.27
N PRO A 4 19.97 14.77 -23.48
CA PRO A 4 19.01 13.93 -22.73
C PRO A 4 19.65 13.07 -21.63
N TYR A 5 20.91 12.67 -21.79
CA TYR A 5 21.54 11.65 -20.94
C TYR A 5 22.06 12.20 -19.61
N GLU A 6 22.55 13.45 -19.60
CA GLU A 6 23.04 14.11 -18.38
C GLU A 6 21.93 14.40 -17.37
N LYS A 7 20.72 14.70 -17.86
CA LYS A 7 19.57 14.97 -17.00
C LYS A 7 19.06 13.71 -16.29
N LEU A 8 19.00 12.59 -17.02
CA LEU A 8 18.68 11.27 -16.47
C LEU A 8 19.70 10.80 -15.42
N THR A 9 20.99 11.06 -15.64
CA THR A 9 22.03 10.68 -14.67
C THR A 9 22.03 11.57 -13.44
N GLN A 10 21.65 12.84 -13.54
CA GLN A 10 21.42 13.71 -12.38
C GLN A 10 20.19 13.31 -11.56
N GLU A 11 19.09 12.95 -12.22
CA GLU A 11 17.87 12.48 -11.56
C GLU A 11 18.10 11.14 -10.83
N LEU A 12 18.85 10.21 -11.43
CA LEU A 12 19.25 8.95 -10.79
C LEU A 12 20.16 9.18 -9.57
N ARG A 13 21.14 10.07 -9.67
CA ARG A 13 22.01 10.43 -8.53
C ARG A 13 21.26 11.15 -7.42
N ALA A 14 20.25 11.97 -7.76
CA ALA A 14 19.40 12.62 -6.78
C ALA A 14 18.53 11.62 -6.02
N LEU A 15 18.07 10.54 -6.68
CA LEU A 15 17.40 9.41 -6.04
C LEU A 15 18.37 8.59 -5.16
N GLU A 16 19.61 8.36 -5.61
CA GLU A 16 20.64 7.67 -4.81
C GLU A 16 21.05 8.45 -3.56
N ALA A 17 21.04 9.79 -3.61
CA ALA A 17 21.38 10.66 -2.50
C ALA A 17 20.20 10.99 -1.57
N TYR A 18 18.97 10.60 -1.94
CA TYR A 18 17.77 10.89 -1.18
C TYR A 18 17.60 9.90 -0.04
N ALA A 19 17.79 10.36 1.19
CA ALA A 19 17.33 9.64 2.37
C ALA A 19 15.82 9.96 2.57
N PRO A 20 14.90 9.00 2.37
CA PRO A 20 13.48 9.27 2.57
C PRO A 20 13.26 9.71 4.02
N GLN A 21 12.86 10.97 4.18
CA GLN A 21 12.49 11.46 5.49
C GLN A 21 11.20 10.74 5.89
N LYS A 22 11.25 10.00 6.99
CA LYS A 22 10.05 9.41 7.59
C LYS A 22 8.98 10.49 7.66
N PRO A 23 7.74 10.23 7.18
CA PRO A 23 6.68 11.21 7.29
C PRO A 23 6.59 11.61 8.76
N ARG A 24 6.77 12.91 9.02
CA ARG A 24 6.41 13.47 10.32
C ARG A 24 4.94 13.13 10.47
N ARG A 25 4.64 12.25 11.44
CA ARG A 25 3.28 11.95 11.86
C ARG A 25 2.59 13.31 11.99
N ALA A 26 1.71 13.67 11.05
CA ALA A 26 0.67 14.60 11.39
C ALA A 26 0.07 13.97 12.63
N LYS A 27 0.01 14.71 13.75
CA LYS A 27 -0.82 14.28 14.87
C LYS A 27 -2.22 14.20 14.29
N GLY A 28 -2.57 13.04 13.74
CA GLY A 28 -3.91 12.68 13.33
C GLY A 28 -4.65 12.63 14.63
N GLY A 29 -5.20 13.79 15.03
CA GLY A 29 -6.19 13.84 16.06
C GLY A 29 -7.23 12.79 15.69
N ALA A 30 -7.58 11.96 16.67
CA ALA A 30 -8.76 11.13 16.60
C ALA A 30 -9.92 12.02 16.10
N THR A 31 -10.29 11.89 14.84
CA THR A 31 -11.29 12.74 14.20
C THR A 31 -12.46 11.87 13.77
N ALA A 32 -13.31 11.59 14.75
CA ALA A 32 -14.69 11.12 14.65
C ALA A 32 -14.95 9.76 13.96
N ALA A 33 -16.13 9.20 14.25
CA ALA A 33 -16.48 7.79 14.08
C ALA A 33 -16.27 7.23 12.65
N PRO A 34 -15.62 6.05 12.50
CA PRO A 34 -15.28 5.43 11.21
C PRO A 34 -16.50 5.10 10.32
N LYS A 35 -17.70 5.00 10.88
CA LYS A 35 -18.93 4.72 10.12
C LYS A 35 -19.37 5.85 9.19
N ALA A 36 -19.12 7.11 9.52
CA ALA A 36 -19.65 8.24 8.74
C ALA A 36 -18.97 8.39 7.36
N ASP A 37 -17.74 7.88 7.24
CA ASP A 37 -16.94 7.95 6.02
C ASP A 37 -17.13 6.76 5.08
N LEU A 38 -17.76 5.67 5.53
CA LEU A 38 -17.96 4.49 4.70
C LEU A 38 -19.22 4.62 3.85
N GLN A 39 -19.09 4.23 2.59
CA GLN A 39 -20.19 4.12 1.65
C GLN A 39 -20.11 2.76 0.96
N GLU A 40 -21.21 2.01 0.98
CA GLU A 40 -21.32 0.77 0.22
C GLU A 40 -21.37 1.10 -1.28
N TYR A 41 -20.67 0.31 -2.08
CA TYR A 41 -20.62 0.45 -3.52
C TYR A 41 -22.01 0.23 -4.10
N PRO A 42 -22.58 1.21 -4.84
CA PRO A 42 -23.97 1.17 -5.26
C PRO A 42 -24.17 0.29 -6.50
N CYS A 43 -23.70 -0.96 -6.45
CA CYS A 43 -23.89 -1.95 -7.51
C CYS A 43 -24.36 -3.27 -6.91
N SER A 44 -25.52 -3.75 -7.38
CA SER A 44 -26.10 -5.02 -6.93
C SER A 44 -25.22 -6.24 -7.22
N ARG A 45 -24.27 -6.14 -8.16
CA ARG A 45 -23.29 -7.18 -8.49
C ARG A 45 -22.04 -7.18 -7.60
N ALA A 46 -21.83 -6.14 -6.81
CA ALA A 46 -20.66 -5.97 -5.95
C ALA A 46 -21.10 -5.61 -4.51
N ARG A 47 -22.03 -6.41 -3.97
CA ARG A 47 -22.50 -6.26 -2.59
C ARG A 47 -21.36 -6.51 -1.62
N GLY A 48 -21.36 -5.79 -0.50
CA GLY A 48 -20.27 -5.89 0.47
C GLY A 48 -18.94 -5.31 -0.04
N VAL A 49 -18.96 -4.43 -1.03
CA VAL A 49 -17.79 -3.60 -1.36
C VAL A 49 -18.01 -2.22 -0.77
N TYR A 50 -17.02 -1.68 -0.07
CA TYR A 50 -17.10 -0.38 0.59
C TYR A 50 -15.97 0.52 0.14
N PHE A 51 -16.25 1.82 0.03
CA PHE A 51 -15.24 2.85 -0.16
C PHE A 51 -15.36 3.92 0.92
N THR A 52 -14.25 4.58 1.21
CA THR A 52 -14.23 5.73 2.09
C THR A 52 -14.45 7.01 1.29
N LYS A 53 -15.20 7.96 1.82
CA LYS A 53 -15.41 9.29 1.21
C LYS A 53 -14.13 10.13 1.20
N ARG A 54 -13.17 9.80 2.07
CA ARG A 54 -11.88 10.45 2.22
C ARG A 54 -10.77 9.43 2.02
N PRO A 55 -9.60 9.82 1.48
CA PRO A 55 -8.47 8.91 1.35
C PRO A 55 -8.06 8.31 2.70
N VAL A 56 -7.84 6.99 2.73
CA VAL A 56 -7.29 6.28 3.91
C VAL A 56 -5.81 6.65 4.10
N LEU A 57 -5.11 6.84 2.98
CA LEU A 57 -3.70 7.23 2.93
C LEU A 57 -3.56 8.63 2.35
N THR A 58 -2.64 9.42 2.90
CA THR A 58 -2.28 10.70 2.30
C THR A 58 -1.34 10.49 1.11
N SER A 59 -1.24 11.48 0.22
CA SER A 59 -0.25 11.45 -0.86
C SER A 59 1.18 11.33 -0.33
N THR A 60 1.48 11.95 0.82
CA THR A 60 2.77 11.86 1.48
C THR A 60 3.07 10.44 1.96
N ASP A 61 2.09 9.74 2.54
CA ASP A 61 2.24 8.34 2.96
C ASP A 61 2.54 7.47 1.73
N CYS A 62 1.77 7.64 0.65
CA CYS A 62 1.97 6.90 -0.59
C CYS A 62 3.37 7.12 -1.19
N SER A 63 3.82 8.38 -1.31
CA SER A 63 5.15 8.70 -1.83
C SER A 63 6.24 8.06 -0.97
N TRP A 64 6.13 8.18 0.35
CA TRP A 64 7.12 7.60 1.26
C TRP A 64 7.21 6.08 1.16
N ILE A 65 6.08 5.37 1.05
CA ILE A 65 6.06 3.90 0.87
C ILE A 65 6.75 3.54 -0.44
N ILE A 66 6.40 4.22 -1.55
CA ILE A 66 6.98 3.96 -2.87
C ILE A 66 8.51 4.17 -2.84
N GLU A 67 8.96 5.31 -2.33
CA GLU A 67 10.39 5.65 -2.25
C GLU A 67 11.15 4.66 -1.37
N THR A 68 10.59 4.27 -0.23
CA THR A 68 11.21 3.32 0.69
C THR A 68 11.32 1.92 0.07
N CYS A 69 10.28 1.47 -0.63
CA CYS A 69 10.28 0.18 -1.33
C CYS A 69 11.23 0.17 -2.53
N GLU A 70 11.29 1.23 -3.34
CA GLU A 70 12.25 1.33 -4.45
C GLU A 70 13.70 1.35 -3.92
N ALA A 71 13.98 2.11 -2.85
CA ALA A 71 15.29 2.10 -2.20
C ALA A 71 15.66 0.71 -1.67
N HIS A 72 14.71 0.01 -1.04
CA HIS A 72 14.90 -1.37 -0.59
C HIS A 72 15.25 -2.29 -1.77
N ALA A 73 14.47 -2.25 -2.87
CA ALA A 73 14.73 -3.04 -4.07
C ALA A 73 16.14 -2.82 -4.62
N LEU A 74 16.60 -1.56 -4.71
CA LEU A 74 17.95 -1.23 -5.19
C LEU A 74 19.05 -1.91 -4.36
N THR A 75 18.87 -1.99 -3.04
CA THR A 75 19.86 -2.61 -2.14
C THR A 75 19.80 -4.15 -2.12
N ARG A 76 18.70 -4.76 -2.56
CA ARG A 76 18.43 -6.21 -2.48
C ARG A 76 18.48 -6.94 -3.82
N GLY A 77 18.85 -6.26 -4.89
CA GLY A 77 18.97 -6.86 -6.23
C GLY A 77 17.69 -6.77 -7.08
N GLY A 78 16.72 -5.95 -6.66
CA GLY A 78 15.51 -5.63 -7.42
C GLY A 78 14.21 -6.02 -6.71
N TRP A 79 13.12 -5.94 -7.46
CA TRP A 79 11.79 -6.38 -7.06
C TRP A 79 11.68 -7.90 -7.21
N HIS A 80 10.91 -8.57 -6.34
CA HIS A 80 10.59 -9.98 -6.54
C HIS A 80 9.64 -10.12 -7.72
N THR A 81 9.71 -11.22 -8.46
CA THR A 81 8.88 -11.44 -9.66
C THR A 81 8.09 -12.75 -9.63
N SER A 82 8.23 -13.56 -8.58
CA SER A 82 7.63 -14.89 -8.53
C SER A 82 7.39 -15.40 -7.09
N ARG A 83 6.75 -14.59 -6.23
CA ARG A 83 6.41 -15.00 -4.85
C ARG A 83 5.09 -15.76 -4.72
N HIS A 84 4.11 -15.50 -5.59
CA HIS A 84 2.82 -16.23 -5.61
C HIS A 84 2.79 -17.24 -6.76
N TYR A 85 2.58 -18.52 -6.44
CA TYR A 85 2.66 -19.62 -7.40
C TYR A 85 1.56 -19.58 -8.47
N THR A 86 0.37 -19.11 -8.10
CA THR A 86 -0.82 -19.08 -8.96
C THR A 86 -0.98 -17.77 -9.72
N THR A 87 -0.54 -16.65 -9.13
CA THR A 87 -0.72 -15.29 -9.66
C THR A 87 0.50 -14.43 -9.34
N PRO A 88 1.67 -14.70 -9.97
CA PRO A 88 2.90 -14.02 -9.61
C PRO A 88 2.82 -12.51 -9.88
N THR A 89 3.23 -11.74 -8.89
CA THR A 89 3.38 -10.29 -8.96
C THR A 89 4.83 -9.85 -8.92
N THR A 90 5.08 -8.69 -9.51
CA THR A 90 6.29 -7.91 -9.30
C THR A 90 6.09 -7.13 -8.01
N ASP A 91 6.63 -7.63 -6.90
CA ASP A 91 6.29 -7.13 -5.57
C ASP A 91 7.48 -7.08 -4.61
N ILE A 92 7.25 -6.40 -3.48
CA ILE A 92 8.09 -6.47 -2.29
C ILE A 92 7.17 -6.77 -1.11
N PRO A 93 7.40 -7.86 -0.36
CA PRO A 93 6.71 -8.08 0.90
C PRO A 93 7.04 -6.98 1.88
N VAL A 94 6.01 -6.44 2.53
CA VAL A 94 6.17 -5.36 3.50
C VAL A 94 7.04 -5.79 4.67
N TYR A 95 7.04 -7.06 5.09
CA TYR A 95 7.89 -7.53 6.18
C TYR A 95 9.40 -7.45 5.90
N GLU A 96 9.82 -7.36 4.63
CA GLU A 96 11.23 -7.15 4.25
C GLU A 96 11.66 -5.68 4.39
N VAL A 97 10.70 -4.76 4.54
CA VAL A 97 10.92 -3.32 4.71
C VAL A 97 10.44 -2.89 6.11
N PRO A 98 11.30 -2.99 7.16
CA PRO A 98 10.86 -2.90 8.56
C PRO A 98 10.12 -1.61 8.90
N GLU A 99 10.50 -0.47 8.31
CA GLU A 99 9.88 0.81 8.56
C GLU A 99 8.44 0.85 8.02
N VAL A 100 8.23 0.32 6.81
CA VAL A 100 6.90 0.21 6.18
C VAL A 100 6.05 -0.81 6.93
N CYS A 101 6.64 -1.92 7.38
CA CYS A 101 5.95 -2.93 8.19
C CYS A 101 5.42 -2.36 9.52
N SER A 102 6.29 -1.66 10.26
CA SER A 102 5.88 -1.01 11.51
C SER A 102 4.81 0.04 11.29
N TRP A 103 4.93 0.84 10.23
CA TRP A 103 3.93 1.84 9.85
C TRP A 103 2.59 1.17 9.49
N LEU A 104 2.60 0.08 8.71
CA LEU A 104 1.40 -0.63 8.28
C LEU A 104 0.64 -1.19 9.48
N HIS A 105 1.33 -1.81 10.44
CA HIS A 105 0.70 -2.32 11.66
C HIS A 105 -0.06 -1.23 12.43
N ALA A 106 0.56 -0.06 12.60
CA ALA A 106 -0.09 1.08 13.26
C ALA A 106 -1.28 1.60 12.45
N MET A 107 -1.10 1.79 11.13
CA MET A 107 -2.14 2.28 10.22
C MET A 107 -3.36 1.33 10.21
N CYS A 108 -3.13 0.02 10.15
CA CYS A 108 -4.18 -0.98 10.19
C CYS A 108 -4.93 -0.98 11.53
N ALA A 109 -4.20 -0.94 12.65
CA ALA A 109 -4.82 -0.95 13.98
C ALA A 109 -5.63 0.33 14.25
N ASP A 110 -5.08 1.50 13.91
CA ASP A 110 -5.70 2.80 14.19
C ASP A 110 -6.84 3.13 13.20
N THR A 111 -6.76 2.63 11.95
CA THR A 111 -7.64 3.07 10.85
C THR A 111 -8.35 1.92 10.14
N CYS A 112 -7.63 0.96 9.53
CA CYS A 112 -8.27 -0.06 8.67
C CYS A 112 -9.18 -1.02 9.45
N PHE A 113 -8.74 -1.57 10.58
CA PHE A 113 -9.54 -2.55 11.32
C PHE A 113 -10.84 -1.94 11.87
N PRO A 114 -10.85 -0.72 12.44
CA PRO A 114 -12.09 -0.03 12.78
C PRO A 114 -13.02 0.21 11.58
N LEU A 115 -12.48 0.50 10.38
CA LEU A 115 -13.29 0.65 9.15
C LEU A 115 -13.90 -0.69 8.71
N ILE A 116 -13.14 -1.78 8.77
CA ILE A 116 -13.65 -3.12 8.43
C ILE A 116 -14.74 -3.54 9.42
N GLU A 117 -14.54 -3.34 10.73
CA GLU A 117 -15.59 -3.59 11.73
C GLU A 117 -16.82 -2.69 11.52
N ALA A 118 -16.64 -1.44 11.12
CA ALA A 118 -17.76 -0.56 10.81
C ALA A 118 -18.61 -1.06 9.62
N ALA A 119 -17.97 -1.65 8.61
CA ALA A 119 -18.63 -2.23 7.43
C ALA A 119 -19.29 -3.59 7.72
N TYR A 120 -18.59 -4.48 8.42
CA TYR A 120 -18.98 -5.89 8.58
C TYR A 120 -19.32 -6.31 10.01
N GLY A 121 -19.35 -5.38 10.96
CA GLY A 121 -19.77 -5.61 12.34
C GLY A 121 -21.14 -6.29 12.49
N PRO A 122 -22.15 -5.98 11.65
CA PRO A 122 -23.40 -6.74 11.65
C PRO A 122 -23.26 -8.24 11.34
N LEU A 123 -22.16 -8.65 10.69
CA LEU A 123 -21.80 -10.05 10.42
C LEU A 123 -20.93 -10.67 11.53
N GLY A 124 -20.69 -9.94 12.62
CA GLY A 124 -19.88 -10.40 13.76
C GLY A 124 -18.38 -10.14 13.63
N VAL A 125 -17.92 -9.42 12.60
CA VAL A 125 -16.52 -9.04 12.45
C VAL A 125 -16.15 -7.98 13.49
N ARG A 126 -15.05 -8.17 14.21
CA ARG A 126 -14.54 -7.21 15.20
C ARG A 126 -13.09 -6.84 14.89
N ALA A 127 -12.72 -5.58 15.05
CA ALA A 127 -11.38 -5.09 14.72
C ALA A 127 -10.27 -5.89 15.42
N LYS A 128 -10.51 -6.26 16.69
CA LYS A 128 -9.57 -7.05 17.50
C LYS A 128 -9.31 -8.47 17.00
N ASP A 129 -10.16 -8.99 16.13
CA ASP A 129 -10.06 -10.36 15.59
C ASP A 129 -9.38 -10.37 14.20
N ILE A 130 -9.15 -9.20 13.59
CA ILE A 130 -8.52 -9.08 12.27
C ILE A 130 -6.99 -9.18 12.41
N ARG A 131 -6.33 -9.89 11.49
CA ARG A 131 -4.87 -10.04 11.41
C ARG A 131 -4.40 -9.78 9.99
N ILE A 132 -3.14 -9.38 9.84
CA ILE A 132 -2.47 -9.28 8.54
C ILE A 132 -1.81 -10.63 8.28
N LEU A 133 -2.27 -11.33 7.25
CA LEU A 133 -1.69 -12.61 6.82
C LEU A 133 -0.52 -12.38 5.84
N ASP A 134 -0.78 -11.59 4.80
CA ASP A 134 0.20 -11.19 3.80
C ASP A 134 0.00 -9.71 3.46
N ALA A 135 1.10 -9.02 3.19
CA ALA A 135 1.11 -7.62 2.81
C ALA A 135 2.33 -7.35 1.94
N PHE A 136 2.10 -6.76 0.78
CA PHE A 136 3.15 -6.49 -0.20
C PHE A 136 2.79 -5.25 -1.04
N VAL A 137 3.82 -4.58 -1.54
CA VAL A 137 3.68 -3.48 -2.50
C VAL A 137 3.88 -4.08 -3.89
N VAL A 138 2.90 -3.90 -4.77
CA VAL A 138 2.97 -4.38 -6.16
C VAL A 138 3.36 -3.24 -7.08
N ARG A 139 4.21 -3.55 -8.07
CA ARG A 139 4.61 -2.63 -9.13
C ARG A 139 4.14 -3.14 -10.48
N TYR A 140 3.27 -2.38 -11.13
CA TYR A 140 2.91 -2.58 -12.53
C TYR A 140 3.70 -1.63 -13.42
N ASN A 141 4.09 -2.10 -14.61
CA ASN A 141 4.63 -1.24 -15.65
C ASN A 141 4.33 -1.81 -17.05
N ALA A 142 4.36 -0.95 -18.05
CA ALA A 142 3.98 -1.30 -19.43
C ALA A 142 4.87 -2.36 -20.12
N LYS A 143 6.05 -2.69 -19.56
CA LYS A 143 7.04 -3.58 -20.18
C LYS A 143 7.18 -4.94 -19.50
N LEU A 144 6.97 -5.00 -18.19
CA LEU A 144 7.10 -6.22 -17.39
C LEU A 144 5.71 -6.77 -17.10
N GLN A 145 5.08 -6.30 -16.02
CA GLN A 145 3.76 -6.74 -15.61
C GLN A 145 2.73 -5.63 -15.84
N THR A 146 1.87 -5.83 -16.83
CA THR A 146 0.83 -4.86 -17.23
C THR A 146 -0.51 -5.08 -16.53
N GLY A 147 -0.65 -6.19 -15.80
CA GLY A 147 -1.85 -6.54 -15.06
C GLY A 147 -1.79 -7.96 -14.52
N LEU A 148 -2.93 -8.42 -13.99
CA LEU A 148 -3.15 -9.80 -13.56
C LEU A 148 -4.44 -10.34 -14.22
N PRO A 149 -4.49 -11.64 -14.54
CA PRO A 149 -5.74 -12.31 -14.88
C PRO A 149 -6.76 -12.22 -13.73
N VAL A 150 -8.03 -12.50 -14.01
CA VAL A 150 -9.07 -12.63 -12.98
C VAL A 150 -8.69 -13.76 -12.02
N HIS A 151 -8.76 -13.50 -10.72
CA HIS A 151 -8.40 -14.42 -9.64
C HIS A 151 -9.18 -14.12 -8.35
N GLU A 152 -9.04 -14.99 -7.36
CA GLU A 152 -9.51 -14.80 -5.98
C GLU A 152 -8.31 -14.65 -5.06
N ASP A 153 -8.46 -13.81 -4.04
CA ASP A 153 -7.43 -13.60 -3.01
C ASP A 153 -7.47 -14.71 -1.96
N GLY A 154 -6.31 -15.13 -1.46
CA GLY A 154 -6.18 -16.11 -0.37
C GLY A 154 -6.29 -15.49 1.03
N SER A 155 -7.23 -14.57 1.23
CA SER A 155 -7.38 -13.74 2.45
C SER A 155 -8.32 -14.31 3.49
#